data_AF-A0A7X8W713-F1
#
_entry.id   AF-A0A7X8W713-F1
#
_cell.length_a   1.000
_cell.length_b   1.000
_cell.length_c   1.000
_cell.angle_alpha   90.00
_cell.angle_beta   90.00
_cell.angle_gamma   90.00
#
_symmetry.space_group_name_H-M   'P 1'
#
loop_
_entity.id
_entity.type
_entity.pdbx_description
1 polymer ?
#
loop_
_entity_poly.entity_id
_entity_poly.type
_entity_poly.pdbx_seq_one_letter_code
_entity_poly.pdbx_strand_id
1 'polypeptide(L)' 'DTDLRMAMTASIRQYFAENPSHFDPRQYLGPARENIKKMVAHKIVNVLGSDNKA' A
#
# COMPACT_ATOMS: atom_id res chain seq x y z
N ASP A 1 8.51 -7.99 -4.37
CA ASP A 1 8.07 -8.56 -3.09
C ASP A 1 8.47 -7.65 -1.91
N THR A 2 9.76 -7.42 -1.69
CA THR A 2 10.27 -6.54 -0.61
C THR A 2 9.61 -5.16 -0.55
N ASP A 3 9.57 -4.42 -1.66
CA ASP A 3 8.96 -3.06 -1.69
C ASP A 3 7.49 -3.05 -1.25
N LEU A 4 6.74 -4.10 -1.60
CA LEU A 4 5.32 -4.22 -1.25
C LEU A 4 5.16 -4.43 0.26
N ARG A 5 6.01 -5.27 0.86
CA ARG A 5 6.01 -5.52 2.30
C ARG A 5 6.45 -4.30 3.09
N MET A 6 7.45 -3.56 2.58
CA MET A 6 7.89 -2.31 3.18
C MET A 6 6.81 -1.24 3.12
N ALA A 7 6.16 -1.04 1.97
CA ALA A 7 5.07 -0.09 1.81
C ALA A 7 3.86 -0.42 2.71
N MET A 8 3.53 -1.70 2.86
CA MET A 8 2.49 -2.16 3.78
C MET A 8 2.83 -1.80 5.23
N THR A 9 4.05 -2.14 5.67
CA THR A 9 4.51 -1.91 7.04
C THR A 9 4.55 -0.42 7.36
N ALA A 10 5.07 0.39 6.44
CA ALA A 10 5.12 1.84 6.60
C ALA A 10 3.72 2.45 6.74
N SER A 11 2.77 2.04 5.89
CA SER A 11 1.38 2.53 5.93
C SER A 11 0.68 2.17 7.24
N ILE A 12 0.88 0.95 7.75
CA ILE A 12 0.29 0.52 9.03
C ILE A 12 0.89 1.31 10.20
N ARG A 13 2.21 1.51 10.22
CA ARG A 13 2.88 2.30 11.26
C ARG A 13 2.40 3.74 11.28
N GLN A 14 2.27 4.36 10.11
CA GLN A 14 1.72 5.71 9.99
C GLN A 14 0.28 5.76 10.52
N TYR A 15 -0.56 4.81 10.12
CA TYR A 15 -1.95 4.78 10.57
C TYR A 15 -2.09 4.69 12.09
N PHE A 16 -1.27 3.87 12.74
CA PHE A 16 -1.25 3.76 14.21
C PHE A 16 -0.70 5.00 14.91
N ALA A 17 0.26 5.70 14.30
CA ALA A 17 0.75 6.97 14.85
C ALA A 17 -0.34 8.06 14.80
N GLU A 18 -1.14 8.09 13.73
CA GLU A 18 -2.22 9.08 13.54
C GLU A 18 -3.50 8.69 14.30
N ASN A 19 -3.74 7.40 14.53
CA ASN A 19 -4.97 6.87 15.10
C ASN A 19 -4.71 5.84 16.23
N PRO A 20 -4.20 6.27 17.40
CA PRO A 20 -3.78 5.36 18.46
C PRO A 20 -4.93 4.56 19.11
N SER A 21 -6.18 5.02 18.99
CA SER A 21 -7.37 4.33 19.51
C SER A 21 -7.98 3.32 18.52
N HIS A 22 -7.52 3.29 17.26
CA HIS A 22 -8.04 2.38 16.25
C HIS A 22 -7.34 1.01 16.34
N PHE A 23 -8.15 -0.03 16.57
CA PHE A 23 -7.69 -1.41 16.71
C PHE A 23 -8.37 -2.37 15.73
N ASP A 24 -9.39 -1.93 14.97
CA ASP A 24 -10.03 -2.76 13.97
C ASP A 24 -9.07 -2.99 12.79
N PRO A 25 -8.75 -4.24 12.43
CA PRO A 25 -7.90 -4.56 11.29
C PRO A 25 -8.27 -3.88 9.98
N ARG A 26 -9.56 -3.71 9.71
CA ARG A 26 -10.02 -3.13 8.44
C ARG A 26 -9.66 -1.65 8.34
N GLN A 27 -9.58 -0.97 9.47
CA GLN A 27 -9.27 0.45 9.54
C GLN A 27 -7.82 0.76 9.11
N TYR A 28 -6.85 -0.08 9.51
CA TYR A 28 -5.45 0.12 9.13
C TYR A 28 -5.01 -0.68 7.89
N LEU A 29 -5.65 -1.82 7.61
CA LEU A 29 -5.35 -2.63 6.41
C LEU A 29 -5.98 -2.05 5.14
N GLY A 30 -7.14 -1.38 5.23
CA GLY A 30 -7.78 -0.74 4.09
C GLY A 30 -6.86 0.29 3.41
N PRO A 31 -6.38 1.31 4.13
CA PRO A 31 -5.45 2.31 3.61
C PRO A 31 -4.15 1.69 3.08
N ALA A 32 -3.60 0.70 3.80
CA ALA A 32 -2.37 0.02 3.38
C ALA A 32 -2.55 -0.70 2.04
N ARG A 33 -3.69 -1.36 1.81
CA ARG A 33 -4.00 -2.05 0.55
C ARG A 33 -4.15 -1.06 -0.61
N GLU A 34 -4.82 0.06 -0.40
CA GLU A 34 -4.96 1.10 -1.44
C GLU A 34 -3.61 1.72 -1.81
N ASN A 35 -2.72 1.95 -0.85
CA ASN A 35 -1.37 2.43 -1.11
C ASN A 35 -0.54 1.43 -1.94
N ILE A 36 -0.62 0.13 -1.60
CA ILE A 36 0.04 -0.93 -2.39
C ILE A 36 -0.50 -0.95 -3.82
N LYS A 37 -1.82 -0.86 -3.99
CA LYS A 37 -2.45 -0.82 -5.31
C LYS A 37 -1.93 0.35 -6.15
N LYS A 38 -1.84 1.55 -5.57
CA LYS A 38 -1.28 2.73 -6.25
C LYS A 38 0.19 2.53 -6.63
N MET A 39 0.99 1.97 -5.73
CA MET A 39 2.41 1.71 -6.01
C MET A 39 2.60 0.70 -7.15
N VAL A 40 1.79 -0.37 -7.18
CA VAL A 40 1.84 -1.37 -8.24
C VAL A 40 1.38 -0.76 -9.57
N ALA A 41 0.30 0.00 -9.59
CA ALA A 41 -0.16 0.70 -10.78
C ALA A 41 0.91 1.65 -11.33
N HIS A 42 1.55 2.43 -10.46
CA HIS A 42 2.69 3.27 -10.83
C HIS A 42 3.83 2.46 -11.46
N LYS A 43 4.19 1.31 -10.88
CA LYS A 43 5.24 0.45 -11.46
C LYS A 43 4.85 -0.10 -12.83
N ILE A 44 3.62 -0.54 -13.01
CA ILE A 44 3.13 -1.08 -14.28
C ILE A 44 3.19 -0.03 -15.39
N VAL A 45 2.70 1.18 -15.12
CA VAL A 45 2.59 2.25 -16.12
C VAL A 45 3.94 2.96 -16.34
N ASN A 46 4.58 3.41 -15.27
CA ASN A 46 5.71 4.36 -15.37
C ASN A 46 7.09 3.71 -15.30
N VAL A 47 7.20 2.48 -14.79
CA VAL A 47 8.51 1.81 -14.61
C VAL A 47 8.68 0.68 -15.62
N LEU A 48 7.69 -0.20 -15.73
CA LEU A 48 7.76 -1.41 -16.54
C LEU A 48 7.14 -1.24 -17.93
N GLY A 49 6.24 -0.26 -18.12
CA GLY A 49 5.55 -0.03 -19.39
C GLY A 49 4.77 -1.25 -19.88
N SER A 50 4.25 -2.05 -18.94
CA SER A 50 3.54 -3.30 -19.21
C SER A 50 2.02 -3.14 -19.17
N ASP A 51 1.53 -1.89 -19.13
CA ASP A 51 0.11 -1.58 -19.19
C ASP A 51 -0.49 -2.02 -20.53
N ASN A 52 -1.70 -2.58 -20.51
CA ASN A 52 -2.43 -3.11 -21.67
C ASN A 52 -1.71 -4.18 -22.52
N LYS A 53 -0.77 -4.94 -21.94
CA LYS A 53 -0.05 -6.04 -22.62
C LYS A 53 -0.43 -7.43 -22.07
N ALA A 54 -1.70 -7.59 -21.69
CA ALA A 54 -2.24 -8.80 -21.08
C ALA A 54 -2.55 -9.90 -22.11
#